data_AF-A0AAE4IJS7-F1
#
_entry.id   AF-A0AAE4IJS7-F1
#
_cell.length_a   1.000
_cell.length_b   1.000
_cell.length_c   1.000
_cell.angle_alpha   90.00
_cell.angle_beta   90.00
_cell.angle_gamma   90.00
#
_symmetry.space_group_name_H-M   'P 1'
#
loop_
_entity.id
_entity.type
_entity.pdbx_description
1 polymer ?
#
loop_
_entity_poly.entity_id
_entity_poly.type
_entity_poly.pdbx_seq_one_letter_code
_entity_poly.pdbx_strand_id
1 'polypeptide(L)'
;MNYKTSIADNVTEKEISEKLGISLSTVKRSVAKLKKNKNLIDKVISNNVIAEGSYKTYNKYHVAKCNENFFYIYNSFFNDDMNIAKASERTKLKNFLLKLKTICKKETNKYISESPYLDGLNKTELSKKLGIDTKTLNKNLEMAVNAGQIKYITNGLLILNKSIIPDFKKDDTDTRIYHIIYDWCIDNGVVPPDRNDEIKIMEDGSIRRKNSLLLEIAGKLDYMKDEEIRSLLTNRITSKEITLEYIAKVLNIKTKKEKEYMPCSIIMLD
;
A
#
# COMPACT_ATOMS: atom_id res chain seq x y z
N MET A 1 -1.22 0.00 -23.77
CA MET A 1 -0.86 1.21 -23.00
C MET A 1 0.43 1.74 -23.60
N ASN A 2 0.34 2.79 -24.42
CA ASN A 2 1.53 3.37 -25.06
C ASN A 2 2.20 4.37 -24.12
N TYR A 3 3.22 3.91 -23.40
CA TYR A 3 3.94 4.68 -22.36
C TYR A 3 4.58 5.98 -22.85
N LYS A 4 4.72 6.20 -24.17
CA LYS A 4 5.25 7.45 -24.73
C LYS A 4 4.21 8.57 -24.86
N THR A 5 2.92 8.26 -24.84
CA THR A 5 1.85 9.25 -25.13
C THR A 5 0.87 9.44 -23.98
N SER A 6 0.89 8.59 -22.96
CA SER A 6 -0.10 8.57 -21.87
C SER A 6 -1.55 8.42 -22.36
N ILE A 7 -1.76 7.94 -23.59
CA ILE A 7 -3.07 7.64 -24.15
C ILE A 7 -3.34 6.15 -23.93
N ALA A 8 -4.40 5.84 -23.18
CA ALA A 8 -4.93 4.48 -23.11
C ALA A 8 -5.53 4.12 -24.47
N ASP A 9 -5.09 3.02 -25.06
CA ASP A 9 -5.64 2.51 -26.32
C ASP A 9 -7.16 2.34 -26.18
N ASN A 10 -7.91 3.15 -26.93
CA ASN A 10 -9.21 2.90 -27.56
C ASN A 10 -10.13 1.83 -26.94
N VAL A 11 -10.56 1.99 -25.68
CA VAL A 11 -11.54 1.09 -25.04
C VAL A 11 -12.85 1.86 -24.76
N THR A 12 -13.94 1.40 -25.38
CA THR A 12 -15.31 1.91 -25.20
C THR A 12 -15.96 1.37 -23.93
N GLU A 13 -16.98 2.06 -23.41
CA GLU A 13 -17.77 1.57 -22.27
C GLU A 13 -18.45 0.21 -22.56
N LYS A 14 -18.75 -0.08 -23.84
CA LYS A 14 -19.26 -1.39 -24.29
C LYS A 14 -18.18 -2.47 -24.18
N GLU A 15 -16.97 -2.21 -24.68
CA GLU A 15 -15.86 -3.15 -24.56
C GLU A 15 -15.45 -3.37 -23.09
N ILE A 16 -15.54 -2.35 -22.23
CA ILE A 16 -15.35 -2.51 -20.77
C ILE A 16 -16.42 -3.43 -20.19
N SER A 17 -17.69 -3.21 -20.57
CA SER A 17 -18.82 -4.03 -20.12
C SER A 17 -18.65 -5.50 -20.49
N GLU A 18 -18.29 -5.77 -21.75
CA GLU A 18 -18.07 -7.12 -22.26
C GLU A 18 -16.86 -7.79 -21.59
N LYS A 19 -15.71 -7.10 -21.51
CA LYS A 19 -14.49 -7.66 -20.91
C LYS A 19 -14.62 -7.93 -19.41
N LEU A 20 -15.37 -7.10 -18.69
CA LEU A 20 -15.52 -7.23 -17.24
C LEU A 20 -16.76 -8.05 -16.83
N GLY A 21 -17.64 -8.41 -17.76
CA GLY A 21 -18.93 -9.05 -17.44
C GLY A 21 -19.84 -8.16 -16.58
N ILE A 22 -19.67 -6.84 -16.65
CA ILE A 22 -20.45 -5.86 -15.88
C ILE A 22 -21.50 -5.26 -16.81
N SER A 23 -22.71 -4.99 -16.31
CA SER A 23 -23.74 -4.37 -17.14
C SER A 23 -23.29 -3.00 -17.68
N LEU A 24 -23.61 -2.73 -18.95
CA LEU A 24 -23.26 -1.46 -19.60
C LEU A 24 -23.80 -0.24 -18.83
N SER A 25 -24.98 -0.36 -18.21
CA SER A 25 -25.57 0.68 -17.38
C SER A 25 -24.70 0.99 -16.14
N THR A 26 -24.11 -0.03 -15.53
CA THR A 26 -23.19 0.12 -14.40
C THR A 26 -21.89 0.76 -14.85
N VAL A 27 -21.31 0.30 -15.97
CA VAL A 27 -20.10 0.88 -16.54
C VAL A 27 -20.29 2.37 -16.84
N LYS A 28 -21.38 2.73 -17.54
CA LYS A 28 -21.75 4.13 -17.82
C LYS A 28 -21.82 4.98 -16.56
N ARG A 29 -22.51 4.49 -15.53
CA ARG A 29 -22.66 5.20 -14.24
C ARG A 29 -21.32 5.39 -13.54
N SER A 30 -20.48 4.36 -13.50
CA SER A 30 -19.16 4.40 -12.87
C SER A 30 -18.21 5.33 -13.62
N VAL A 31 -18.14 5.23 -14.94
CA VAL A 31 -17.31 6.12 -15.78
C VAL A 31 -17.76 7.57 -15.63
N ALA A 32 -19.07 7.84 -15.60
CA ALA A 32 -19.60 9.19 -15.37
C ALA A 32 -19.20 9.75 -14.00
N LYS A 33 -19.18 8.93 -12.94
CA LYS A 33 -18.69 9.35 -11.61
C LYS A 33 -17.19 9.62 -11.62
N LEU A 34 -16.39 8.76 -12.26
CA LEU A 34 -14.94 8.94 -12.38
C LEU A 34 -14.60 10.23 -13.13
N LYS A 35 -15.29 10.52 -14.25
CA LYS A 35 -15.15 11.77 -15.02
C LYS A 35 -15.40 13.03 -14.18
N LYS A 36 -16.30 12.96 -13.20
CA LYS A 36 -16.64 14.08 -12.31
C LYS A 36 -15.69 14.22 -11.12
N ASN A 37 -14.89 13.20 -10.82
CA ASN A 37 -13.98 13.23 -9.69
C ASN A 37 -12.70 14.00 -10.05
N LYS A 38 -12.68 15.30 -9.75
CA LYS A 38 -11.54 16.18 -10.02
C LYS A 38 -10.25 15.83 -9.29
N ASN A 39 -10.34 15.05 -8.20
CA ASN A 39 -9.17 14.54 -7.49
C ASN A 39 -8.48 13.39 -8.25
N LEU A 40 -9.19 12.76 -9.20
CA LEU A 40 -8.68 11.65 -10.00
C LEU A 40 -8.49 12.06 -11.47
N ILE A 41 -9.46 12.78 -12.04
CA ILE A 41 -9.48 13.19 -13.44
C ILE A 41 -9.55 14.71 -13.49
N ASP A 42 -8.43 15.34 -13.84
CA ASP A 42 -8.33 16.79 -14.00
C ASP A 42 -9.18 17.27 -15.18
N LYS A 43 -8.95 16.66 -16.35
CA LYS A 43 -9.58 17.04 -17.61
C LYS A 43 -10.02 15.83 -18.42
N VAL A 44 -11.17 15.95 -19.07
CA VAL A 44 -11.63 15.00 -20.10
C VAL A 44 -11.77 15.77 -21.40
N ILE A 45 -11.02 15.38 -22.42
CA ILE A 45 -11.21 15.88 -23.78
C ILE A 45 -12.11 14.89 -24.49
N SER A 46 -13.39 15.25 -24.62
CA SER A 46 -14.37 14.47 -25.35
C SER A 46 -14.31 14.86 -26.82
N ASN A 47 -13.93 13.93 -27.69
CA ASN A 47 -14.02 14.15 -29.13
C ASN A 47 -15.23 13.36 -29.65
N ASN A 48 -16.22 14.06 -30.19
CA ASN A 48 -17.32 13.43 -30.90
C ASN A 48 -16.99 13.48 -32.40
N VAL A 49 -16.72 12.34 -33.04
CA VAL A 49 -16.71 12.27 -34.51
C VAL A 49 -17.91 11.43 -34.94
N ILE A 50 -18.88 12.11 -35.54
CA ILE A 50 -20.06 11.56 -36.20
C ILE A 50 -20.03 12.08 -37.63
N ALA A 51 -19.27 11.42 -38.50
CA ALA A 51 -19.44 11.55 -39.94
C ALA A 51 -18.98 10.24 -40.59
N GLU A 52 -19.84 9.67 -41.44
CA GLU A 52 -19.52 8.50 -42.26
C GLU A 52 -18.19 8.73 -43.00
N GLY A 53 -17.22 7.84 -42.76
CA GLY A 53 -15.90 7.91 -43.38
C GLY A 53 -14.75 8.46 -42.51
N SER A 54 -15.00 8.88 -41.26
CA SER A 54 -13.95 9.44 -40.39
C SER A 54 -13.73 8.62 -39.10
N TYR A 55 -12.46 8.51 -38.70
CA TYR A 55 -12.02 7.72 -37.54
C TYR A 55 -12.73 8.18 -36.25
N LYS A 56 -13.36 7.22 -35.54
CA LYS A 56 -13.90 7.44 -34.20
C LYS A 56 -12.78 7.92 -33.29
N THR A 57 -12.90 9.14 -32.76
CA THR A 57 -11.98 9.67 -31.77
C THR A 57 -12.49 9.32 -30.36
N TYR A 58 -11.57 8.96 -29.48
CA TYR A 58 -11.88 8.50 -28.12
C TYR A 58 -11.73 9.64 -27.12
N ASN A 59 -12.47 9.57 -26.01
CA ASN A 59 -12.28 10.49 -24.88
C ASN A 59 -10.85 10.35 -24.35
N LYS A 60 -10.11 11.45 -24.25
CA LYS A 60 -8.80 11.48 -23.57
C LYS A 60 -9.01 11.91 -22.12
N TYR A 61 -8.52 11.10 -21.19
CA TYR A 61 -8.60 11.37 -19.75
C TYR A 61 -7.24 11.84 -19.24
N HIS A 62 -7.18 13.06 -18.74
CA HIS A 62 -6.02 13.59 -18.05
C HIS A 62 -6.19 13.32 -16.55
N VAL A 63 -5.39 12.40 -16.03
CA VAL A 63 -5.37 12.09 -14.60
C VAL A 63 -4.82 13.30 -13.85
N ALA A 64 -5.47 13.67 -12.75
CA ALA A 64 -4.99 14.75 -11.90
C ALA A 64 -3.60 14.43 -11.37
N LYS A 65 -2.73 15.45 -11.26
CA LYS A 65 -1.40 15.28 -10.65
C LYS A 65 -1.62 14.81 -9.21
N CYS A 66 -1.35 13.53 -8.98
CA CYS A 66 -1.68 12.88 -7.72
C CYS A 66 -0.76 13.44 -6.63
N ASN A 67 -1.37 14.02 -5.59
CA ASN A 67 -0.69 14.25 -4.32
C ASN A 67 -0.38 12.88 -3.69
N GLU A 68 0.55 12.82 -2.72
CA GLU A 68 1.10 11.58 -2.13
C GLU A 68 0.07 10.65 -1.41
N ASN A 69 -1.23 10.84 -1.62
CA ASN A 69 -2.32 10.16 -0.95
C ASN A 69 -2.87 8.98 -1.77
N PHE A 70 -1.99 8.10 -2.22
CA PHE A 70 -2.36 6.86 -2.89
C PHE A 70 -1.58 5.67 -2.34
N PHE A 71 -2.07 4.47 -2.63
CA PHE A 71 -1.40 3.22 -2.28
C PHE A 71 -1.38 2.30 -3.50
N TYR A 72 -0.39 1.41 -3.54
CA TYR A 72 -0.21 0.50 -4.65
C TYR A 72 -0.91 -0.83 -4.39
N ILE A 73 -1.51 -1.38 -5.44
CA ILE A 73 -2.24 -2.64 -5.39
C ILE A 73 -1.86 -3.45 -6.62
N TYR A 74 -1.53 -4.72 -6.43
CA TYR A 74 -1.36 -5.67 -7.52
C TYR A 74 -2.70 -6.08 -8.10
N ASN A 75 -2.77 -6.27 -9.42
CA ASN A 75 -3.99 -6.73 -10.10
C ASN A 75 -4.50 -8.08 -9.57
N SER A 76 -3.61 -8.91 -9.02
CA SER A 76 -3.96 -10.14 -8.31
C SER A 76 -5.01 -9.92 -7.23
N PHE A 77 -5.02 -8.76 -6.55
CA PHE A 77 -6.02 -8.42 -5.53
C PHE A 77 -7.45 -8.56 -6.04
N PHE A 78 -7.71 -8.15 -7.28
CA PHE A 78 -9.05 -8.18 -7.86
C PHE A 78 -9.49 -9.60 -8.23
N ASN A 79 -8.53 -10.49 -8.47
CA ASN A 79 -8.78 -11.89 -8.82
C ASN A 79 -8.69 -12.85 -7.63
N ASP A 80 -8.10 -12.40 -6.52
CA ASP A 80 -7.95 -13.15 -5.27
C ASP A 80 -9.33 -13.62 -4.74
N ASP A 81 -9.44 -14.91 -4.43
CA ASP A 81 -10.67 -15.48 -3.88
C ASP A 81 -10.85 -15.15 -2.38
N MET A 82 -9.84 -14.57 -1.74
CA MET A 82 -9.82 -14.18 -0.34
C MET A 82 -10.14 -15.35 0.59
N ASN A 83 -9.91 -16.61 0.19
CA ASN A 83 -10.38 -17.80 0.91
C ASN A 83 -11.89 -17.80 1.19
N ILE A 84 -12.69 -17.16 0.32
CA ILE A 84 -14.15 -17.03 0.46
C ILE A 84 -14.83 -17.59 -0.78
N ALA A 85 -15.71 -18.58 -0.60
CA ALA A 85 -16.42 -19.23 -1.70
C ALA A 85 -17.43 -18.30 -2.40
N LYS A 86 -18.14 -17.45 -1.64
CA LYS A 86 -19.22 -16.62 -2.17
C LYS A 86 -18.71 -15.30 -2.75
N ALA A 87 -18.92 -15.10 -4.06
CA ALA A 87 -18.46 -13.91 -4.77
C ALA A 87 -18.88 -12.58 -4.13
N SER A 88 -20.13 -12.47 -3.66
CA SER A 88 -20.61 -11.24 -3.02
C SER A 88 -19.87 -10.90 -1.71
N GLU A 89 -19.44 -11.92 -0.97
CA GLU A 89 -18.66 -11.73 0.26
C GLU A 89 -17.22 -11.38 -0.05
N ARG A 90 -16.62 -12.00 -1.08
CA ARG A 90 -15.32 -11.56 -1.62
C ARG A 90 -15.31 -10.08 -1.96
N THR A 91 -16.32 -9.60 -2.67
CA THR A 91 -16.45 -8.18 -3.02
C THR A 91 -16.59 -7.28 -1.79
N LYS A 92 -17.38 -7.69 -0.78
CA LYS A 92 -17.51 -6.95 0.48
C LYS A 92 -16.18 -6.88 1.23
N LEU A 93 -15.46 -7.98 1.33
CA LEU A 93 -14.17 -8.03 2.01
C LEU A 93 -13.12 -7.19 1.27
N LYS A 94 -13.02 -7.30 -0.05
CA LYS A 94 -12.15 -6.44 -0.88
C LYS A 94 -12.42 -4.96 -0.61
N ASN A 95 -13.68 -4.54 -0.66
CA ASN A 95 -14.06 -3.16 -0.38
C ASN A 95 -13.69 -2.73 1.05
N PHE A 96 -13.84 -3.61 2.03
CA PHE A 96 -13.44 -3.34 3.41
C PHE A 96 -11.92 -3.17 3.55
N LEU A 97 -11.11 -4.06 2.96
CA LEU A 97 -9.64 -3.96 2.99
C LEU A 97 -9.13 -2.67 2.33
N LEU A 98 -9.72 -2.28 1.20
CA LEU A 98 -9.37 -1.02 0.53
C LEU A 98 -9.67 0.20 1.40
N LYS A 99 -10.83 0.22 2.08
CA LYS A 99 -11.18 1.29 3.03
C LYS A 99 -10.29 1.26 4.28
N LEU A 100 -9.92 0.08 4.77
CA LEU A 100 -9.02 -0.03 5.91
C LEU A 100 -7.62 0.52 5.55
N LYS A 101 -7.12 0.21 4.35
CA LYS A 101 -5.82 0.71 3.87
C LYS A 101 -5.75 2.23 3.83
N THR A 102 -6.85 2.94 3.55
CA THR A 102 -6.84 4.41 3.46
C THR A 102 -6.60 5.10 4.80
N ILE A 103 -6.77 4.39 5.92
CA ILE A 103 -6.56 4.92 7.28
C ILE A 103 -5.37 4.26 7.98
N CYS A 104 -4.63 3.37 7.30
CA CYS A 104 -3.39 2.83 7.84
C CYS A 104 -2.34 3.93 8.01
N LYS A 105 -1.41 3.71 8.96
CA LYS A 105 -0.20 4.53 9.08
C LYS A 105 0.50 4.59 7.72
N LYS A 106 0.91 5.80 7.30
CA LYS A 106 1.58 6.06 6.02
C LYS A 106 2.72 5.05 5.83
N GLU A 107 2.83 4.52 4.61
CA GLU A 107 3.84 3.53 4.21
C GLU A 107 3.81 2.20 5.01
N THR A 108 2.64 1.84 5.54
CA THR A 108 2.40 0.54 6.17
C THR A 108 1.03 -0.03 5.81
N ASN A 109 0.81 -1.30 6.13
CA ASN A 109 -0.52 -1.93 6.17
C ASN A 109 -1.07 -2.04 7.60
N LYS A 110 -0.58 -1.19 8.52
CA LYS A 110 -0.98 -1.20 9.94
C LYS A 110 -1.95 -0.06 10.20
N TYR A 111 -3.08 -0.36 10.80
CA TYR A 111 -3.92 0.63 11.47
C TYR A 111 -3.66 0.55 12.96
N ILE A 112 -3.32 1.67 13.59
CA ILE A 112 -3.11 1.79 15.04
C ILE A 112 -4.15 2.77 15.56
N SER A 113 -4.89 2.38 16.60
CA SER A 113 -5.84 3.26 17.27
C SER A 113 -5.11 4.42 17.94
N GLU A 114 -5.65 5.62 17.78
CA GLU A 114 -5.16 6.82 18.45
C GLU A 114 -5.51 6.79 19.94
N SER A 115 -6.63 6.16 20.29
CA SER A 115 -7.03 5.93 21.68
C SER A 115 -7.32 4.44 21.89
N PRO A 116 -6.28 3.61 22.06
CA PRO A 116 -6.44 2.17 22.22
C PRO A 116 -7.38 1.81 23.37
N TYR A 117 -8.13 0.72 23.21
CA TYR A 117 -8.98 0.19 24.26
C TYR A 117 -8.32 -1.07 24.84
N LEU A 118 -7.85 -1.00 26.10
CA LEU A 118 -7.14 -2.09 26.78
C LEU A 118 -5.97 -2.64 25.94
N ASP A 119 -5.11 -1.74 25.44
CA ASP A 119 -4.00 -2.03 24.53
C ASP A 119 -4.41 -2.74 23.22
N GLY A 120 -5.71 -2.66 22.88
CA GLY A 120 -6.32 -3.27 21.71
C GLY A 120 -6.97 -2.25 20.79
N LEU A 121 -7.58 -2.78 19.73
CA LEU A 121 -8.30 -2.00 18.73
C LEU A 121 -9.48 -1.23 19.33
N ASN A 122 -9.48 0.08 19.17
CA ASN A 122 -10.68 0.90 19.40
C ASN A 122 -11.62 0.82 18.20
N LYS A 123 -12.59 -0.10 18.28
CA LYS A 123 -13.58 -0.32 17.21
C LYS A 123 -14.50 0.87 16.97
N THR A 124 -14.77 1.68 18.00
CA THR A 124 -15.60 2.89 17.87
C THR A 124 -14.88 3.96 17.08
N GLU A 125 -13.59 4.18 17.36
CA GLU A 125 -12.73 5.06 16.57
C GLU A 125 -12.66 4.59 15.11
N LEU A 126 -12.39 3.29 14.90
CA LEU A 126 -12.30 2.69 13.57
C LEU A 126 -13.61 2.85 12.78
N SER A 127 -14.76 2.59 13.41
CA SER A 127 -16.09 2.75 12.80
C SER A 127 -16.32 4.19 12.31
N LYS A 128 -15.98 5.18 13.14
CA LYS A 128 -16.08 6.61 12.78
C LYS A 128 -15.16 6.96 11.61
N LYS A 129 -13.89 6.53 11.65
CA LYS A 129 -12.90 6.81 10.58
C LYS A 129 -13.29 6.19 9.25
N LEU A 130 -13.88 4.99 9.26
CA LEU A 130 -14.32 4.32 8.03
C LEU A 130 -15.70 4.78 7.53
N GLY A 131 -16.46 5.52 8.36
CA GLY A 131 -17.84 5.89 8.07
C GLY A 131 -18.75 4.66 7.90
N ILE A 132 -18.58 3.65 8.75
CA ILE A 132 -19.33 2.39 8.73
C ILE A 132 -19.94 2.17 10.11
N ASP A 133 -21.20 1.71 10.18
CA ASP A 133 -21.82 1.39 11.46
C ASP A 133 -21.10 0.24 12.19
N THR A 134 -21.14 0.26 13.52
CA THR A 134 -20.42 -0.70 14.37
C THR A 134 -20.80 -2.16 14.10
N LYS A 135 -22.07 -2.44 13.75
CA LYS A 135 -22.54 -3.80 13.47
C LYS A 135 -21.93 -4.33 12.17
N THR A 136 -21.92 -3.51 11.13
CA THR A 136 -21.27 -3.85 9.85
C THR A 136 -19.76 -3.95 10.01
N LEU A 137 -19.13 -3.06 10.78
CA LEU A 137 -17.70 -3.14 11.08
C LEU A 137 -17.36 -4.48 11.74
N ASN A 138 -18.08 -4.89 12.78
CA ASN A 138 -17.83 -6.15 13.47
C ASN A 138 -17.93 -7.35 12.54
N LYS A 139 -18.97 -7.41 11.70
CA LYS A 139 -19.13 -8.49 10.69
C LYS A 139 -17.97 -8.52 9.69
N ASN A 140 -17.54 -7.35 9.22
CA ASN A 140 -16.43 -7.26 8.27
C ASN A 140 -15.09 -7.68 8.91
N LEU A 141 -14.85 -7.29 10.18
CA LEU A 141 -13.66 -7.70 10.93
C LEU A 141 -13.63 -9.22 11.13
N GLU A 142 -14.75 -9.81 11.57
CA GLU A 142 -14.88 -11.26 11.75
C GLU A 142 -14.63 -12.01 10.43
N MET A 143 -15.27 -11.59 9.34
CA MET A 143 -15.05 -12.17 8.01
C MET A 143 -13.60 -12.04 7.57
N ALA A 144 -12.97 -10.88 7.79
CA ALA A 144 -11.58 -10.64 7.40
C ALA A 144 -10.58 -11.48 8.20
N VAL A 145 -10.82 -11.68 9.50
CA VAL A 145 -9.98 -12.54 10.36
C VAL A 145 -10.12 -14.00 9.95
N ASN A 146 -11.35 -14.48 9.79
CA ASN A 146 -11.61 -15.88 9.39
C ASN A 146 -11.05 -16.21 8.01
N ALA A 147 -11.03 -15.23 7.10
CA ALA A 147 -10.45 -15.34 5.77
C ALA A 147 -8.91 -15.21 5.74
N GLY A 148 -8.27 -14.94 6.88
CA GLY A 148 -6.83 -14.71 6.97
C GLY A 148 -6.36 -13.43 6.28
N GLN A 149 -7.23 -12.43 6.13
CA GLN A 149 -6.92 -11.18 5.43
C GLN A 149 -6.45 -10.06 6.36
N ILE A 150 -6.75 -10.15 7.65
CA ILE A 150 -6.25 -9.24 8.69
C ILE A 150 -5.84 -10.00 9.95
N LYS A 151 -4.99 -9.37 10.76
CA LYS A 151 -4.62 -9.84 12.10
C LYS A 151 -4.75 -8.70 13.11
N TYR A 152 -5.21 -9.02 14.32
CA TYR A 152 -5.12 -8.10 15.45
C TYR A 152 -3.66 -7.98 15.92
N ILE A 153 -3.22 -6.75 16.11
CA ILE A 153 -1.90 -6.42 16.66
C ILE A 153 -2.10 -5.51 17.87
N THR A 154 -1.03 -5.32 18.64
CA THR A 154 -1.00 -4.35 19.74
C THR A 154 -1.55 -3.01 19.26
N ASN A 155 -2.57 -2.50 19.95
CA ASN A 155 -3.26 -1.25 19.63
C ASN A 155 -3.95 -1.17 18.26
N GLY A 156 -4.14 -2.27 17.51
CA GLY A 156 -4.57 -2.12 16.11
C GLY A 156 -4.82 -3.37 15.27
N LEU A 157 -4.69 -3.19 13.96
CA LEU A 157 -4.89 -4.18 12.91
C LEU A 157 -3.73 -4.16 11.89
N LEU A 158 -3.41 -5.33 11.34
CA LEU A 158 -2.50 -5.51 10.21
C LEU A 158 -3.26 -6.15 9.05
N ILE A 159 -3.18 -5.56 7.85
CA ILE A 159 -3.65 -6.20 6.62
C ILE A 159 -2.60 -7.21 6.15
N LEU A 160 -3.01 -8.44 5.89
CA LEU A 160 -2.15 -9.56 5.50
C LEU A 160 -2.12 -9.80 3.98
N ASN A 161 -3.05 -9.22 3.23
CA ASN A 161 -3.12 -9.43 1.78
C ASN A 161 -1.90 -8.82 1.07
N LYS A 162 -1.00 -9.68 0.58
CA LYS A 162 0.23 -9.28 -0.11
C LYS A 162 0.00 -8.53 -1.43
N SER A 163 -1.22 -8.59 -1.97
CA SER A 163 -1.57 -7.78 -3.14
C SER A 163 -1.75 -6.29 -2.80
N ILE A 164 -1.91 -5.93 -1.51
CA ILE A 164 -1.91 -4.53 -1.05
C ILE A 164 -0.50 -4.18 -0.57
N ILE A 165 0.20 -3.35 -1.34
CA ILE A 165 1.60 -3.00 -1.05
C ILE A 165 1.63 -2.06 0.18
N PRO A 166 2.52 -2.31 1.15
CA PRO A 166 2.58 -1.50 2.38
C PRO A 166 2.93 -0.03 2.09
N ASP A 167 3.92 0.22 1.25
CA ASP A 167 4.52 1.52 1.02
C ASP A 167 4.46 1.94 -0.46
N PHE A 168 5.54 1.76 -1.20
CA PHE A 168 5.70 2.17 -2.58
C PHE A 168 6.40 1.09 -3.38
N LYS A 169 6.25 1.14 -4.70
CA LYS A 169 6.98 0.25 -5.61
C LYS A 169 8.09 1.04 -6.28
N LYS A 170 9.34 0.65 -6.02
CA LYS A 170 10.52 1.18 -6.69
C LYS A 170 11.50 0.04 -6.93
N ASP A 171 12.19 0.13 -8.06
CA ASP A 171 13.18 -0.85 -8.48
C ASP A 171 14.55 -0.47 -7.87
N ASP A 172 14.64 -0.59 -6.55
CA ASP A 172 15.89 -0.42 -5.79
C ASP A 172 16.07 -1.54 -4.77
N THR A 173 17.34 -1.81 -4.42
CA THR A 173 17.71 -2.92 -3.54
C THR A 173 17.08 -2.78 -2.16
N ASP A 174 17.08 -1.60 -1.55
CA ASP A 174 16.55 -1.42 -0.19
C ASP A 174 15.03 -1.65 -0.13
N THR A 175 14.28 -1.21 -1.13
CA THR A 175 12.84 -1.51 -1.24
C THR A 175 12.59 -2.99 -1.49
N ARG A 176 13.35 -3.64 -2.39
CA ARG A 176 13.27 -5.10 -2.60
C ARG A 176 13.49 -5.85 -1.29
N ILE A 177 14.59 -5.56 -0.60
CA ILE A 177 14.96 -6.25 0.64
C ILE A 177 13.92 -6.02 1.74
N TYR A 178 13.41 -4.78 1.86
CA TYR A 178 12.32 -4.50 2.80
C TYR A 178 11.06 -5.30 2.48
N HIS A 179 10.65 -5.40 1.22
CA HIS A 179 9.48 -6.20 0.82
C HIS A 179 9.68 -7.71 1.08
N ILE A 180 10.90 -8.24 0.92
CA ILE A 180 11.21 -9.63 1.27
C ILE A 180 11.07 -9.86 2.77
N ILE A 181 11.63 -8.97 3.60
CA ILE A 181 11.48 -9.01 5.06
C ILE A 181 10.00 -8.92 5.45
N TYR A 182 9.27 -8.00 4.83
CA TYR A 182 7.86 -7.75 5.09
C TYR A 182 7.03 -9.00 4.81
N ASP A 183 7.16 -9.57 3.61
CA ASP A 183 6.42 -10.76 3.21
C ASP A 183 6.80 -11.98 4.06
N TRP A 184 8.08 -12.13 4.40
CA TRP A 184 8.53 -13.18 5.34
C TRP A 184 7.83 -13.04 6.69
N CYS A 185 7.67 -11.82 7.21
CA CYS A 185 6.95 -11.60 8.46
C CYS A 185 5.49 -12.04 8.36
N ILE A 186 4.81 -11.70 7.26
CA ILE A 186 3.43 -12.13 7.00
C ILE A 186 3.33 -13.66 6.97
N ASP A 187 4.24 -14.32 6.26
CA ASP A 187 4.28 -15.79 6.12
C ASP A 187 4.50 -16.51 7.46
N ASN A 188 5.19 -15.87 8.40
CA ASN A 188 5.54 -16.45 9.71
C ASN A 188 4.66 -15.90 10.86
N GLY A 189 3.60 -15.15 10.54
CA GLY A 189 2.70 -14.57 11.55
C GLY A 189 3.38 -13.54 12.47
N VAL A 190 4.51 -12.98 12.06
CA VAL A 190 5.27 -11.92 12.74
C VAL A 190 4.75 -10.57 12.28
N VAL A 191 4.69 -9.58 13.18
CA VAL A 191 4.33 -8.21 12.78
C VAL A 191 5.52 -7.59 12.04
N PRO A 192 5.39 -7.19 10.77
CA PRO A 192 6.51 -6.61 10.03
C PRO A 192 7.04 -5.35 10.71
N PRO A 193 8.35 -5.05 10.66
CA PRO A 193 8.88 -3.79 11.18
C PRO A 193 8.39 -2.61 10.35
N ASP A 194 8.33 -1.42 10.94
CA ASP A 194 8.12 -0.20 10.16
C ASP A 194 9.39 0.14 9.38
N ARG A 195 9.23 0.65 8.14
CA ARG A 195 10.37 1.07 7.32
C ARG A 195 11.10 2.27 7.89
N ASN A 196 10.39 3.20 8.53
CA ASN A 196 10.96 4.39 9.18
C ASN A 196 11.89 5.23 8.29
N ASP A 197 11.54 5.39 7.01
CA ASP A 197 12.30 6.24 6.09
C ASP A 197 12.20 7.72 6.50
N GLU A 198 13.32 8.44 6.42
CA GLU A 198 13.31 9.89 6.30
C GLU A 198 12.85 10.27 4.88
N ILE A 199 11.69 10.93 4.78
CA ILE A 199 11.11 11.34 3.50
C ILE A 199 11.39 12.83 3.27
N LYS A 200 11.99 13.16 2.13
CA LYS A 200 12.24 14.55 1.69
C LYS A 200 11.64 14.77 0.30
N ILE A 201 10.83 15.82 0.16
CA ILE A 201 10.35 16.31 -1.13
C ILE A 201 11.38 17.31 -1.65
N MET A 202 11.93 17.05 -2.82
CA MET A 202 12.91 17.90 -3.49
C MET A 202 12.21 19.04 -4.25
N GLU A 203 12.96 20.07 -4.64
CA GLU A 203 12.43 21.23 -5.40
C GLU A 203 11.79 20.84 -6.73
N ASP A 204 12.28 19.79 -7.38
CA ASP A 204 11.73 19.22 -8.61
C ASP A 204 10.47 18.36 -8.38
N GLY A 205 10.02 18.24 -7.13
CA GLY A 205 8.90 17.42 -6.70
C GLY A 205 9.22 15.92 -6.58
N SER A 206 10.47 15.51 -6.79
CA SER A 206 10.89 14.12 -6.55
C SER A 206 10.92 13.81 -5.05
N ILE A 207 10.59 12.57 -4.69
CA ILE A 207 10.58 12.12 -3.30
C ILE A 207 11.83 11.30 -3.04
N ARG A 208 12.69 11.76 -2.13
CA ARG A 208 13.83 11.01 -1.61
C ARG A 208 13.46 10.34 -0.30
N ARG A 209 13.88 9.08 -0.17
CA ARG A 209 13.70 8.26 1.02
C ARG A 209 15.04 7.74 1.46
N LYS A 210 15.28 7.77 2.77
CA LYS A 210 16.53 7.27 3.33
C LYS A 210 16.28 6.62 4.68
N ASN A 211 16.69 5.38 4.81
CA ASN A 211 16.90 4.74 6.10
C ASN A 211 18.31 4.14 6.12
N SER A 212 19.19 4.69 6.96
CA SER A 212 20.59 4.26 7.05
C SER A 212 20.70 2.80 7.48
N LEU A 213 19.86 2.35 8.40
CA LEU A 213 19.86 0.98 8.90
C LEU A 213 19.36 -0.02 7.84
N LEU A 214 18.30 0.34 7.12
CA LEU A 214 17.80 -0.47 6.01
C LEU A 214 18.83 -0.57 4.89
N LEU A 215 19.58 0.51 4.61
CA LEU A 215 20.68 0.49 3.63
C LEU A 215 21.80 -0.49 4.04
N GLU A 216 22.15 -0.55 5.31
CA GLU A 216 23.15 -1.51 5.82
C GLU A 216 22.63 -2.96 5.75
N ILE A 217 21.36 -3.18 6.09
CA ILE A 217 20.69 -4.48 5.92
C ILE A 217 20.68 -4.89 4.45
N ALA A 218 20.29 -3.97 3.57
CA ALA A 218 20.24 -4.18 2.13
C ALA A 218 21.61 -4.50 1.57
N GLY A 219 22.65 -3.73 1.93
CA GLY A 219 24.03 -3.99 1.50
C GLY A 219 24.55 -5.37 1.92
N LYS A 220 24.13 -5.89 3.08
CA LYS A 220 24.48 -7.24 3.52
C LYS A 220 23.76 -8.35 2.75
N LEU A 221 22.57 -8.07 2.24
CA LEU A 221 21.67 -9.06 1.63
C LEU A 221 21.59 -8.95 0.10
N ASP A 222 22.15 -7.90 -0.51
CA ASP A 222 21.98 -7.55 -1.93
C ASP A 222 22.33 -8.70 -2.89
N TYR A 223 23.43 -9.41 -2.59
CA TYR A 223 23.94 -10.52 -3.40
C TYR A 223 23.17 -11.84 -3.21
N MET A 224 22.26 -11.93 -2.23
CA MET A 224 21.50 -13.14 -1.96
C MET A 224 20.22 -13.18 -2.79
N LYS A 225 19.80 -14.40 -3.14
CA LYS A 225 18.47 -14.65 -3.71
C LYS A 225 17.39 -14.49 -2.64
N ASP A 226 16.17 -14.22 -3.07
CA ASP A 226 15.04 -13.96 -2.17
C ASP A 226 14.77 -15.17 -1.25
N GLU A 227 14.94 -16.40 -1.73
CA GLU A 227 14.78 -17.63 -0.93
C GLU A 227 15.90 -17.79 0.11
N GLU A 228 17.13 -17.38 -0.22
CA GLU A 228 18.27 -17.44 0.71
C GLU A 228 18.07 -16.44 1.85
N ILE A 229 17.60 -15.23 1.54
CA ILE A 229 17.23 -14.21 2.53
C ILE A 229 16.14 -14.75 3.44
N ARG A 230 15.06 -15.33 2.87
CA ARG A 230 13.96 -15.92 3.65
C ARG A 230 14.44 -17.02 4.58
N SER A 231 15.30 -17.93 4.09
CA SER A 231 15.90 -19.00 4.90
C SER A 231 16.74 -18.42 6.05
N LEU A 232 17.56 -17.40 5.77
CA LEU A 232 18.37 -16.72 6.78
C LEU A 232 17.50 -16.07 7.86
N LEU A 233 16.41 -15.39 7.49
CA LEU A 233 15.47 -14.79 8.43
C LEU A 233 14.81 -15.86 9.32
N THR A 234 14.34 -16.97 8.74
CA THR A 234 13.77 -18.11 9.49
C THR A 234 14.75 -18.68 10.52
N ASN A 235 16.03 -18.79 10.16
CA ASN A 235 17.03 -19.36 11.05
C ASN A 235 17.49 -18.41 12.18
N ARG A 236 17.26 -17.10 12.03
CA ARG A 236 17.83 -16.07 12.92
C ARG A 236 16.79 -15.38 13.79
N ILE A 237 15.55 -15.24 13.31
CA ILE A 237 14.49 -14.52 14.00
C ILE A 237 13.72 -15.49 14.88
N THR A 238 13.65 -15.17 16.18
CA THR A 238 12.90 -15.95 17.17
C THR A 238 11.75 -15.16 17.81
N SER A 239 11.73 -13.84 17.64
CA SER A 239 10.70 -12.96 18.21
C SER A 239 9.48 -12.83 17.30
N LYS A 240 8.29 -12.66 17.90
CA LYS A 240 7.02 -12.36 17.20
C LYS A 240 6.82 -10.87 16.91
N GLU A 241 7.56 -10.02 17.62
CA GLU A 241 7.60 -8.57 17.42
C GLU A 241 9.04 -8.18 17.10
N ILE A 242 9.27 -7.56 15.94
CA ILE A 242 10.61 -7.23 15.46
C ILE A 242 10.69 -5.80 14.96
N THR A 243 11.88 -5.23 15.02
CA THR A 243 12.24 -3.93 14.43
C THR A 243 13.39 -4.12 13.43
N LEU A 244 13.71 -3.08 12.65
CA LEU A 244 14.89 -3.13 11.78
C LEU A 244 16.18 -3.25 12.60
N GLU A 245 16.24 -2.68 13.81
CA GLU A 245 17.37 -2.80 14.74
C GLU A 245 17.55 -4.23 15.22
N TYR A 246 16.44 -4.91 15.53
CA TYR A 246 16.47 -6.33 15.88
C TYR A 246 17.01 -7.15 14.70
N ILE A 247 16.52 -6.90 13.48
CA ILE A 247 16.98 -7.60 12.27
C ILE A 247 18.49 -7.36 12.06
N ALA A 248 18.94 -6.11 12.13
CA ALA A 248 20.36 -5.77 11.99
C ALA A 248 21.22 -6.51 13.04
N LYS A 249 20.74 -6.58 14.29
CA LYS A 249 21.42 -7.31 15.37
C LYS A 249 21.53 -8.80 15.08
N VAL A 250 20.43 -9.48 14.72
CA VAL A 250 20.47 -10.93 14.45
C VAL A 250 21.26 -11.27 13.18
N LEU A 251 21.36 -10.32 12.25
CA LEU A 251 22.22 -10.40 11.08
C LEU A 251 23.67 -9.97 11.35
N ASN A 252 24.06 -9.67 12.60
CA ASN A 252 25.42 -9.22 12.94
C ASN A 252 25.90 -8.02 12.10
N ILE A 253 25.04 -7.01 11.93
CA ILE A 253 25.38 -5.75 11.27
C ILE A 253 25.83 -4.77 12.36
N LYS A 254 27.03 -4.21 12.20
CA LYS A 254 27.54 -3.18 13.12
C LYS A 254 26.82 -1.88 12.81
N THR A 255 25.82 -1.51 13.61
CA THR A 255 25.25 -0.17 13.55
C THR A 255 26.30 0.83 14.04
N LYS A 256 26.53 1.90 13.27
CA LYS A 256 27.34 3.03 13.78
C LYS A 256 26.61 3.55 15.01
N LYS A 257 27.30 3.66 16.16
CA LYS A 257 26.76 4.33 17.35
C LYS A 257 26.22 5.70 16.92
N GLU A 258 25.05 6.07 17.42
CA GLU A 258 24.59 7.46 17.34
C GLU A 258 25.75 8.35 17.79
N LYS A 259 26.12 9.32 16.96
CA LYS A 259 27.05 10.35 17.41
C LYS A 259 26.35 11.07 18.57
N GLU A 260 26.86 10.93 19.78
CA GLU A 260 26.50 11.81 20.89
C GLU A 260 26.55 13.26 20.38
N TYR A 261 25.45 13.97 20.57
CA TYR A 261 25.35 15.38 20.24
C TYR A 261 26.36 16.12 21.12
N MET A 262 27.53 16.46 20.57
CA MET A 262 28.43 17.40 21.22
C MET A 262 27.84 18.81 21.05
N PRO A 263 27.37 19.49 22.11
CA PRO A 263 26.92 20.86 21.98
C PRO A 263 28.08 21.72 21.46
N CYS A 264 27.85 22.47 20.37
CA CYS A 264 28.83 23.40 19.85
C CYS A 264 29.20 24.41 20.95
N SER A 265 30.49 24.45 21.32
CA SER A 265 31.03 25.54 22.12
C SER A 265 30.94 26.82 21.30
N ILE A 266 30.18 27.81 21.78
CA ILE A 266 30.21 29.16 21.23
C ILE A 266 31.56 29.76 21.61
N ILE A 267 32.42 29.99 20.62
CA ILE A 267 33.60 30.84 20.79
C ILE A 267 33.15 32.26 20.45
N MET A 268 32.96 33.07 21.48
CA MET A 268 32.90 34.52 21.32
C MET A 268 34.34 35.00 21.11
N LEU A 269 34.60 35.63 19.97
CA LEU A 269 35.85 36.35 19.73
C LEU A 269 35.66 37.78 20.25
N ASP A 270 36.57 38.24 21.11
CA ASP A 270 36.65 39.64 21.54
C ASP A 270 37.03 40.57 20.37
#